data_AF-G2T0A6-F1
#
_entry.id   AF-G2T0A6-F1
#
_cell.length_a   1.000
_cell.length_b   1.000
_cell.length_c   1.000
_cell.angle_alpha   90.00
_cell.angle_beta   90.00
_cell.angle_gamma   90.00
#
_symmetry.space_group_name_H-M   'P 1'
#
loop_
_entity.id
_entity.type
_entity.pdbx_description
1 polymer ?
#
loop_
_entity_poly.entity_id
_entity_poly.type
_entity_poly.pdbx_seq_one_letter_code
_entity_poly.pdbx_strand_id
1 'polypeptide(L)'
;MTVDTIIEQAGIPLLLLVICVYYAIRLIVLHDSQAIRGKNKPPVKDEEAYCKAGGKLLLFFGAATFLMAILVFVNVYVAVAEIIICTVILGILWKRMEDQYGG
;
A
#
# COMPACT_ATOMS: atom_id res chain seq x y z
N MET A 1 7.38 13.40 -24.59
CA MET A 1 7.63 13.46 -23.13
C MET A 1 9.11 13.27 -22.90
N THR A 2 9.75 14.18 -22.17
CA THR A 2 11.15 14.08 -21.75
C THR A 2 11.25 13.22 -20.49
N VAL A 3 12.39 12.56 -20.28
CA VAL A 3 12.61 11.67 -19.12
C VAL A 3 12.44 12.45 -17.80
N ASP A 4 12.85 13.70 -17.76
CA ASP A 4 12.70 14.59 -16.59
C ASP A 4 11.23 14.75 -16.17
N THR A 5 10.34 15.01 -17.13
CA THR A 5 8.88 15.10 -16.87
C THR A 5 8.29 13.81 -16.31
N ILE A 6 8.79 12.64 -16.75
CA ILE A 6 8.32 11.34 -16.24
C ILE A 6 8.75 11.16 -14.79
N ILE A 7 9.99 11.53 -14.47
CA ILE A 7 10.52 11.43 -13.10
C ILE A 7 9.80 12.42 -12.17
N GLU A 8 9.52 13.65 -12.61
CA GLU A 8 8.82 14.65 -11.80
C GLU A 8 7.36 14.27 -11.52
N GLN A 9 6.63 13.74 -12.51
CA GLN A 9 5.21 13.39 -12.34
C GLN A 9 4.99 12.00 -11.74
N ALA A 10 5.79 11.01 -12.13
CA ALA A 10 5.58 9.61 -11.73
C ALA A 10 6.62 9.10 -10.70
N GLY A 11 7.64 9.89 -10.34
CA GLY A 11 8.68 9.46 -9.41
C GLY A 11 8.14 9.07 -8.04
N ILE A 12 7.26 9.88 -7.45
CA ILE A 12 6.64 9.60 -6.15
C ILE A 12 5.76 8.33 -6.20
N PRO A 13 4.79 8.18 -7.12
CA PRO A 13 3.97 6.97 -7.16
C PRO A 13 4.78 5.71 -7.49
N LEU A 14 5.84 5.79 -8.30
CA LEU A 14 6.74 4.66 -8.55
C LEU A 14 7.57 4.27 -7.33
N LEU A 15 8.06 5.24 -6.55
CA LEU A 15 8.73 4.97 -5.28
C LEU A 15 7.79 4.29 -4.28
N LEU A 16 6.55 4.80 -4.16
CA LEU A 16 5.52 4.19 -3.32
C LEU A 16 5.22 2.75 -3.74
N LEU A 17 5.11 2.48 -5.05
CA LEU A 17 4.93 1.12 -5.57
C LEU A 17 6.05 0.19 -5.10
N VAL A 18 7.31 0.59 -5.27
CA VAL A 18 8.47 -0.23 -4.86
C VAL A 18 8.43 -0.52 -3.36
N ILE A 19 8.13 0.50 -2.54
CA ILE A 19 8.00 0.36 -1.09
C ILE A 19 6.86 -0.62 -0.74
N CYS A 20 5.69 -0.47 -1.36
CA CYS A 20 4.53 -1.30 -1.10
C CYS A 20 4.80 -2.77 -1.46
N VAL A 21 5.41 -3.03 -2.60
CA VAL A 21 5.78 -4.39 -3.03
C VAL A 21 6.82 -4.99 -2.08
N TYR A 22 7.86 -4.23 -1.72
CA TYR A 22 8.88 -4.69 -0.78
C TYR A 22 8.27 -5.11 0.56
N TYR A 23 7.45 -4.25 1.17
CA TYR A 23 6.80 -4.56 2.45
C TYR A 23 5.74 -5.66 2.31
N ALA A 24 5.03 -5.75 1.19
CA ALA A 24 4.10 -6.85 0.93
C ALA A 24 4.82 -8.20 0.86
N ILE A 25 5.96 -8.28 0.16
CA ILE A 25 6.78 -9.50 0.10
C ILE A 25 7.30 -9.83 1.50
N ARG A 26 7.83 -8.83 2.23
CA ARG A 26 8.30 -9.02 3.60
C ARG A 26 7.20 -9.55 4.52
N LEU A 27 5.97 -9.06 4.41
CA LEU A 27 4.83 -9.59 5.17
C LEU A 27 4.46 -11.01 4.74
N ILE A 28 4.32 -11.27 3.45
CA ILE A 28 3.79 -12.55 2.95
C ILE A 28 4.83 -13.67 3.09
N VAL A 29 6.12 -13.37 2.94
CA VAL A 29 7.20 -14.38 2.93
C VAL A 29 7.89 -14.48 4.28
N LEU A 30 8.19 -13.35 4.93
CA LEU A 30 8.91 -13.34 6.20
C LEU A 30 7.96 -13.28 7.41
N HIS A 31 6.65 -13.13 7.18
CA HIS A 31 5.63 -13.05 8.23
C HIS A 31 5.95 -11.96 9.27
N ASP A 32 6.66 -10.91 8.84
CA ASP A 32 7.15 -9.85 9.72
C ASP A 32 6.05 -8.81 9.98
N SER A 33 5.15 -9.15 10.91
CA SER A 33 4.02 -8.30 11.30
C SER A 33 4.47 -6.95 11.87
N GLN A 34 5.66 -6.91 12.48
CA GLN A 34 6.26 -5.71 13.06
C GLN A 34 6.73 -4.71 11.99
N ALA A 35 6.90 -5.13 10.74
CA ALA A 35 7.29 -4.24 9.64
C ALA A 35 6.23 -3.16 9.34
N ILE A 36 4.95 -3.47 9.59
CA ILE A 36 3.84 -2.53 9.34
C ILE A 36 3.10 -2.11 10.61
N ARG A 37 3.41 -2.75 11.73
CA ARG A 37 2.72 -2.55 13.01
C ARG A 37 3.64 -1.84 13.98
N GLY A 38 3.09 -0.93 14.79
CA GLY A 38 3.90 -0.18 15.74
C GLY A 38 4.51 -1.09 16.81
N LYS A 39 5.77 -0.85 17.18
CA LYS A 39 6.54 -1.63 18.17
C LYS A 39 5.88 -1.78 19.55
N ASN A 40 4.89 -0.94 19.86
CA ASN A 40 4.20 -0.89 21.15
C ASN A 40 2.79 -1.51 21.12
N LYS A 41 2.37 -2.14 20.02
CA LYS A 41 1.05 -2.78 19.95
C LYS A 41 1.07 -4.20 20.56
N PRO A 42 -0.04 -4.65 21.18
CA PRO A 42 -0.15 -6.01 21.72
C PRO A 42 0.06 -7.05 20.62
N PRO A 43 0.55 -8.27 20.93
CA PRO A 43 0.80 -9.30 19.92
C PRO A 43 -0.46 -9.61 19.10
N VAL A 44 -0.29 -9.87 17.81
CA VAL A 44 -1.41 -10.25 16.91
C VAL A 44 -2.00 -11.59 17.35
N LYS A 45 -3.32 -11.75 17.24
CA LYS A 45 -4.01 -13.00 17.57
C LYS A 45 -3.61 -14.13 16.63
N ASP A 46 -3.49 -13.80 15.35
CA ASP A 46 -3.07 -14.71 14.28
C ASP A 46 -2.10 -13.96 13.37
N GLU A 47 -0.81 -14.25 13.53
CA GLU A 47 0.26 -13.55 12.84
C GLU A 47 0.30 -13.88 11.35
N GLU A 48 0.05 -15.13 10.96
CA GLU A 48 0.07 -15.52 9.55
C GLU A 48 -1.09 -14.90 8.78
N ALA A 49 -2.31 -14.94 9.36
CA ALA A 49 -3.47 -14.35 8.73
C ALA A 49 -3.36 -12.82 8.65
N TYR A 50 -2.84 -12.17 9.70
CA TYR A 50 -2.58 -10.73 9.69
C TYR A 50 -1.56 -10.35 8.61
N CYS A 51 -0.44 -11.06 8.52
CA CYS A 51 0.60 -10.79 7.53
C CYS A 51 0.10 -11.02 6.10
N LYS A 52 -0.71 -12.05 5.87
CA LYS A 52 -1.30 -12.32 4.56
C LYS A 52 -2.35 -11.28 4.17
N ALA A 53 -3.19 -10.84 5.11
CA ALA A 53 -4.18 -9.79 4.90
C ALA A 53 -3.49 -8.43 4.65
N GLY A 54 -2.50 -8.07 5.47
CA GLY A 54 -1.72 -6.85 5.34
C GLY A 54 -0.92 -6.81 4.05
N GLY A 55 -0.26 -7.92 3.70
CA GLY A 55 0.45 -8.06 2.43
C GLY A 55 -0.47 -7.88 1.22
N LYS A 56 -1.66 -8.49 1.22
CA LYS A 56 -2.67 -8.26 0.16
C LYS A 56 -3.13 -6.81 0.10
N LEU A 57 -3.31 -6.15 1.25
CA LEU A 57 -3.65 -4.72 1.32
C LEU A 57 -2.55 -3.84 0.69
N LEU A 58 -1.28 -4.12 1.02
CA LEU A 58 -0.15 -3.38 0.47
C LEU A 58 0.00 -3.62 -1.04
N LEU A 59 -0.26 -4.84 -1.52
CA LEU A 59 -0.28 -5.11 -2.97
C LEU A 59 -1.41 -4.38 -3.67
N PHE A 60 -2.61 -4.30 -3.06
CA PHE A 60 -3.71 -3.50 -3.58
C PHE A 60 -3.31 -2.03 -3.71
N PHE A 61 -2.68 -1.47 -2.67
CA PHE A 61 -2.21 -0.09 -2.71
C PHE A 61 -1.09 0.13 -3.73
N GLY A 62 -0.15 -0.82 -3.83
CA GLY A 62 0.88 -0.79 -4.85
C GLY A 62 0.27 -0.74 -6.25
N ALA A 63 -0.69 -1.63 -6.55
CA ALA A 63 -1.39 -1.62 -7.83
C ALA A 63 -2.13 -0.30 -8.10
N ALA A 64 -2.75 0.30 -7.09
CA ALA A 64 -3.38 1.63 -7.18
C ALA A 64 -2.34 2.72 -7.50
N THR A 65 -1.21 2.76 -6.80
CA THR A 65 -0.13 3.73 -7.08
C THR A 65 0.47 3.56 -8.48
N PHE A 66 0.53 2.33 -9.00
CA PHE A 66 0.95 2.08 -10.38
C PHE A 66 -0.09 2.60 -11.39
N LEU A 67 -1.38 2.39 -11.14
CA LEU A 67 -2.46 2.96 -11.94
C LEU A 67 -2.39 4.49 -11.94
N MET A 68 -2.16 5.09 -10.77
CA MET A 68 -1.97 6.53 -10.60
C MET A 68 -0.80 7.03 -11.47
N ALA A 69 0.33 6.33 -11.48
CA ALA A 69 1.50 6.71 -12.29
C ALA A 69 1.16 6.79 -13.79
N ILE A 70 0.23 5.97 -14.28
CA ILE A 70 -0.25 6.03 -15.67
C ILE A 70 -1.27 7.17 -15.83
N LEU A 71 -2.22 7.29 -14.91
CA LEU A 71 -3.30 8.28 -14.96
C LEU A 71 -2.80 9.73 -14.92
N VAL A 72 -1.69 10.00 -14.23
CA VAL A 72 -1.08 11.35 -14.15
C VAL A 72 -0.72 11.89 -15.54
N PHE A 73 -0.36 11.03 -16.50
CA PHE A 73 -0.08 11.43 -17.88
C PHE A 73 -1.34 11.69 -18.73
N VAL A 74 -2.50 11.22 -18.29
CA VAL A 74 -3.78 11.40 -18.98
C VAL A 74 -4.56 12.57 -18.36
N ASN A 75 -4.80 12.53 -17.05
CA ASN A 75 -5.50 13.56 -16.32
C ASN A 75 -5.15 13.51 -14.82
N VAL A 76 -4.47 14.57 -14.35
CA VAL A 76 -4.05 14.71 -12.95
C VAL A 76 -5.23 14.70 -11.98
N TYR A 77 -6.37 15.31 -12.32
CA TYR A 77 -7.55 15.32 -11.44
C TYR A 77 -8.13 13.92 -11.23
N VAL A 78 -8.11 13.08 -12.28
CA VAL A 78 -8.56 11.69 -12.19
C VAL A 78 -7.59 10.87 -11.34
N ALA A 79 -6.28 11.06 -11.52
CA ALA A 79 -5.26 10.41 -10.68
C ALA A 79 -5.39 10.80 -9.20
N VAL A 80 -5.64 12.07 -8.91
CA VAL A 80 -5.86 12.56 -7.54
C VAL A 80 -7.15 11.98 -6.95
N ALA A 81 -8.25 11.92 -7.71
CA ALA A 81 -9.49 11.31 -7.25
C ALA A 81 -9.32 9.82 -6.95
N GLU A 82 -8.59 9.09 -7.81
CA GLU A 82 -8.30 7.67 -7.65
C GLU A 82 -7.50 7.40 -6.36
N ILE A 83 -6.40 8.10 -6.12
CA ILE A 83 -5.59 7.88 -4.92
C ILE A 83 -6.34 8.23 -3.63
N ILE A 84 -7.20 9.25 -3.63
CA ILE A 84 -8.05 9.58 -2.48
C ILE A 84 -9.01 8.41 -2.18
N ILE A 85 -9.69 7.89 -3.21
CA ILE A 85 -10.62 6.76 -3.06
C ILE A 85 -9.88 5.51 -2.57
N CYS A 86 -8.74 5.18 -3.18
CA CYS A 86 -7.92 4.03 -2.79
C CYS A 86 -7.40 4.15 -1.34
N THR A 87 -7.02 5.34 -0.90
CA THR A 87 -6.56 5.59 0.48
C THR A 87 -7.68 5.40 1.49
N VAL A 88 -8.90 5.84 1.18
CA VAL A 88 -10.08 5.63 2.04
C VAL A 88 -10.42 4.15 2.15
N ILE A 89 -10.46 3.42 1.02
CA ILE A 89 -10.70 1.97 1.00
C ILE A 89 -9.65 1.24 1.81
N LEU A 90 -8.37 1.61 1.64
CA LEU A 90 -7.27 1.03 2.40
C LEU A 90 -7.44 1.26 3.90
N GLY A 91 -7.77 2.48 4.32
CA GLY A 91 -8.00 2.78 5.74
C GLY A 91 -9.12 1.93 6.36
N ILE A 92 -10.21 1.72 5.62
CA ILE A 92 -11.33 0.87 6.06
C ILE A 92 -10.90 -0.60 6.15
N LEU A 93 -10.24 -1.11 5.11
CA LEU A 93 -9.78 -2.50 5.08
C LEU A 93 -8.70 -2.77 6.13
N TRP A 94 -7.82 -1.80 6.39
CA TRP A 94 -6.80 -1.90 7.43
C TRP A 94 -7.43 -1.95 8.81
N LYS A 95 -8.42 -1.09 9.06
CA LYS A 95 -9.19 -1.12 10.32
C LYS A 95 -9.86 -2.48 10.52
N ARG A 96 -10.49 -3.04 9.48
CA ARG A 96 -11.10 -4.38 9.54
C ARG A 96 -10.09 -5.48 9.84
N MET A 97 -8.90 -5.42 9.23
CA MET A 97 -7.81 -6.36 9.51
C MET A 97 -7.34 -6.24 10.97
N GLU A 98 -7.13 -5.03 11.49
CA GLU A 98 -6.76 -4.81 12.89
C GLU A 98 -7.86 -5.25 13.85
N ASP A 99 -9.13 -5.01 13.55
CA ASP A 99 -10.24 -5.45 14.41
C ASP A 99 -10.36 -7.00 14.43
N GLN A 100 -10.08 -7.66 13.30
CA GLN A 100 -10.20 -9.11 13.16
C GLN A 100 -9.01 -9.88 13.74
N TYR A 101 -7.79 -9.39 13.48
CA TYR A 101 -6.55 -10.12 13.77
C TYR A 101 -5.63 -9.40 14.77
N GLY A 102 -5.91 -8.14 15.09
CA GLY A 102 -5.20 -7.39 16.12
C GLY A 102 -5.44 -7.96 17.52
N GLY A 103 -4.41 -7.83 18.36
CA GLY A 103 -4.42 -8.17 19.78
C GLY A 103 -5.35 -7.30 20.60
#